data_AF-A0A7J6RYV9-F1
#
_entry.id   AF-A0A7J6RYV9-F1
#
_cell.length_a   1.000
_cell.length_b   1.000
_cell.length_c   1.000
_cell.angle_alpha   90.00
_cell.angle_beta   90.00
_cell.angle_gamma   90.00
#
_symmetry.space_group_name_H-M   'P 1'
#
loop_
_entity.id
_entity.type
_entity.pdbx_description
1 polymer ?
#
loop_
_entity_poly.entity_id
_entity_poly.type
_entity_poly.pdbx_seq_one_letter_code
_entity_poly.pdbx_strand_id
1 'polypeptide(L)'
;GGYGGVVSMSGCIVRPDEFRLSPEAVDTPVIQCHGTSDPVILPKYAQETVDHLRESGAKDVTLVWYPGMEHSARETEIDDIALWLKLKAKLGCKEKTDTEVVSGLSVKQLKHALRLFNVDPTKIANCVEKSELCEAVLDAMKV
;
A
#
# COMPACT_ATOMS: atom_id res chain seq x y z
N GLY A 1 14.19 16.50 -4.07
CA GLY A 1 13.34 15.91 -3.02
C GLY A 1 12.33 15.02 -3.71
N GLY A 2 12.18 13.77 -3.26
CA GLY A 2 11.25 12.81 -3.87
C GLY A 2 9.78 13.19 -3.70
N TYR A 3 8.89 12.43 -4.34
CA TYR A 3 7.45 12.58 -4.17
C TYR A 3 6.99 11.99 -2.83
N GLY A 4 5.81 12.42 -2.35
CA GLY A 4 5.24 11.90 -1.11
C GLY A 4 4.77 10.44 -1.21
N GLY A 5 4.41 10.00 -2.42
CA GLY A 5 4.01 8.63 -2.73
C GLY A 5 3.40 8.54 -4.12
N VAL A 6 3.29 7.32 -4.65
CA VAL A 6 2.65 7.03 -5.95
C VAL A 6 1.50 6.06 -5.74
N VAL A 7 0.35 6.38 -6.34
CA VAL A 7 -0.84 5.51 -6.36
C VAL A 7 -1.07 5.09 -7.81
N SER A 8 -1.04 3.79 -8.07
CA SER A 8 -1.34 3.17 -9.36
C SER A 8 -2.60 2.33 -9.23
N MET A 9 -3.68 2.73 -9.91
CA MET A 9 -4.97 2.02 -9.92
C MET A 9 -5.19 1.39 -11.29
N SER A 10 -5.32 0.07 -11.33
CA SER A 10 -5.48 -0.71 -12.57
C SER A 10 -4.39 -0.41 -13.63
N GLY A 11 -3.18 -0.05 -13.17
CA GLY A 11 -2.08 0.42 -14.01
C GLY A 11 -0.95 -0.60 -14.22
N CYS A 12 0.04 -0.23 -15.03
CA CYS A 12 1.28 -1.01 -15.22
C CYS A 12 2.46 -0.10 -15.61
N ILE A 13 3.69 -0.61 -15.49
CA ILE A 13 4.88 0.03 -16.08
C ILE A 13 4.87 -0.17 -17.59
N VAL A 14 4.99 0.94 -18.30
CA VAL A 14 5.12 0.97 -19.76
C VAL A 14 6.60 1.06 -20.12
N ARG A 15 7.05 0.22 -21.06
CA ARG A 15 8.46 0.11 -21.50
C ARG A 15 9.42 -0.18 -20.33
N PRO A 16 9.29 -1.34 -19.66
CA PRO A 16 10.15 -1.69 -18.51
C PRO A 16 11.65 -1.64 -18.82
N ASP A 17 12.06 -1.96 -20.05
CA ASP A 17 13.48 -1.88 -20.45
C ASP A 17 14.06 -0.45 -20.42
N GLU A 18 13.20 0.56 -20.57
CA GLU A 18 13.56 1.99 -20.49
C GLU A 18 13.32 2.58 -19.09
N PHE A 19 12.63 1.87 -18.20
CA PHE A 19 12.32 2.36 -16.86
C PHE A 19 13.60 2.49 -16.02
N ARG A 20 13.75 3.62 -15.34
CA ARG A 20 14.89 3.89 -14.46
C ARG A 20 14.35 4.50 -13.17
N LEU A 21 14.56 3.83 -12.06
CA LEU A 21 14.28 4.39 -10.73
C LEU A 21 15.42 5.33 -10.35
N SER A 22 15.10 6.61 -10.09
CA SER A 22 16.12 7.55 -9.63
C SER A 22 16.50 7.26 -8.17
N PRO A 23 17.75 7.52 -7.75
CA PRO A 23 18.16 7.34 -6.36
C PRO A 23 17.29 8.10 -5.35
N GLU A 24 16.76 9.27 -5.73
CA GLU A 24 15.89 10.10 -4.89
C GLU A 24 14.47 9.55 -4.73
N ALA A 25 14.08 8.60 -5.57
CA ALA A 25 12.75 7.98 -5.58
C ALA A 25 12.74 6.59 -4.93
N VAL A 26 13.90 6.04 -4.55
CA VAL A 26 14.04 4.71 -3.92
C VAL A 26 13.19 4.55 -2.66
N ASP A 27 13.06 5.62 -1.88
CA ASP A 27 12.28 5.66 -0.64
C ASP A 27 10.87 6.23 -0.85
N THR A 28 10.47 6.58 -2.08
CA THR A 28 9.09 7.02 -2.36
C THR A 28 8.15 5.81 -2.28
N PRO A 29 7.16 5.82 -1.37
CA PRO A 29 6.26 4.69 -1.23
C PRO A 29 5.34 4.57 -2.45
N VAL A 30 5.07 3.35 -2.89
CA VAL A 30 4.18 3.05 -4.01
C VAL A 30 3.09 2.07 -3.59
N ILE A 31 1.85 2.32 -4.00
CA ILE A 31 0.76 1.36 -3.93
C ILE A 31 0.27 1.02 -5.34
N GLN A 32 0.23 -0.27 -5.66
CA GLN A 32 -0.39 -0.83 -6.85
C GLN A 32 -1.71 -1.50 -6.43
N CYS A 33 -2.82 -0.96 -6.89
CA CYS A 33 -4.17 -1.45 -6.66
C CYS A 33 -4.69 -2.08 -7.95
N HIS A 34 -5.19 -3.32 -7.90
CA HIS A 34 -5.62 -3.99 -9.14
C HIS A 34 -6.76 -4.99 -8.94
N GLY A 35 -7.68 -5.01 -9.89
CA GLY A 35 -8.78 -5.98 -9.92
C GLY A 35 -8.35 -7.33 -10.49
N THR A 36 -8.72 -8.45 -9.84
CA THR A 36 -8.30 -9.78 -10.31
C THR A 36 -9.01 -10.24 -11.59
N SER A 37 -10.04 -9.52 -12.02
CA SER A 37 -10.84 -9.81 -13.21
C SER A 37 -10.73 -8.70 -14.25
N ASP A 38 -9.71 -7.83 -14.16
CA ASP A 38 -9.49 -6.74 -15.13
C ASP A 38 -9.22 -7.29 -16.53
N PRO A 39 -10.11 -7.03 -17.52
CA PRO A 39 -9.95 -7.52 -18.88
C PRO A 39 -9.11 -6.59 -19.77
N VAL A 40 -8.80 -5.38 -19.30
CA VAL A 40 -8.09 -4.32 -20.05
C VAL A 40 -6.61 -4.37 -19.74
N ILE A 41 -6.25 -4.22 -18.47
CA ILE A 41 -4.89 -4.39 -17.97
C ILE A 41 -4.86 -5.66 -17.16
N LEU A 42 -4.42 -6.75 -17.79
CA LEU A 42 -4.43 -8.07 -17.17
C LEU A 42 -3.70 -8.06 -15.81
N PRO A 43 -4.22 -8.75 -14.78
CA PRO A 43 -3.62 -8.79 -13.44
C PRO A 43 -2.12 -9.09 -13.42
N LYS A 44 -1.64 -9.95 -14.33
CA LYS A 44 -0.20 -10.27 -14.45
C LYS A 44 0.69 -9.02 -14.59
N TYR A 45 0.23 -7.97 -15.26
CA TYR A 45 1.01 -6.75 -15.48
C TYR A 45 1.16 -5.91 -14.21
N ALA A 46 0.22 -6.01 -13.27
CA ALA A 46 0.34 -5.39 -11.96
C ALA A 46 1.41 -6.11 -11.11
N GLN A 47 1.43 -7.44 -11.16
CA GLN A 47 2.46 -8.24 -10.50
C GLN A 47 3.84 -7.95 -11.10
N GLU A 48 3.97 -8.00 -12.43
CA GLU A 48 5.21 -7.66 -13.15
C GLU A 48 5.69 -6.23 -12.83
N THR A 49 4.77 -5.28 -12.68
CA THR A 49 5.10 -3.90 -12.27
C THR A 49 5.72 -3.84 -10.88
N VAL A 50 5.12 -4.52 -9.91
CA VAL A 50 5.62 -4.54 -8.53
C VAL A 50 6.97 -5.25 -8.44
N ASP A 51 7.13 -6.35 -9.17
CA ASP A 51 8.40 -7.08 -9.22
C ASP A 51 9.49 -6.22 -9.86
N HIS A 52 9.19 -5.56 -10.98
CA HIS A 52 10.13 -4.65 -11.64
C HIS A 52 10.55 -3.45 -10.77
N LEU A 53 9.62 -2.87 -10.00
CA LEU A 53 9.93 -1.80 -9.05
C LEU A 53 10.90 -2.27 -7.95
N ARG A 54 10.64 -3.46 -7.40
CA ARG A 54 11.49 -4.06 -6.36
C ARG A 54 12.87 -4.42 -6.90
N GLU A 55 12.94 -5.02 -8.09
CA GLU A 55 14.20 -5.32 -8.79
C GLU A 55 15.00 -4.05 -9.12
N SER A 56 14.30 -2.94 -9.41
CA SER A 56 14.91 -1.63 -9.62
C SER A 56 15.37 -0.93 -8.33
N GLY A 57 15.11 -1.53 -7.16
CA GLY A 57 15.57 -1.04 -5.86
C GLY A 57 14.55 -0.24 -5.04
N ALA A 58 13.29 -0.15 -5.47
CA ALA A 58 12.25 0.50 -4.67
C ALA A 58 12.05 -0.25 -3.35
N LYS A 59 12.08 0.48 -2.22
CA LYS A 59 12.04 -0.15 -0.89
C LYS A 59 10.64 -0.34 -0.33
N ASP A 60 9.68 0.46 -0.78
CA ASP A 60 8.33 0.49 -0.21
C ASP A 60 7.29 0.35 -1.32
N VAL A 61 6.85 -0.88 -1.56
CA VAL A 61 5.89 -1.23 -2.61
C VAL A 61 4.79 -2.12 -2.05
N THR A 62 3.59 -1.55 -1.93
CA THR A 62 2.35 -2.22 -1.52
C THR A 62 1.60 -2.71 -2.76
N LEU A 63 1.13 -3.96 -2.75
CA LEU A 63 0.27 -4.53 -3.79
C LEU A 63 -1.05 -4.98 -3.18
N VAL A 64 -2.16 -4.49 -3.73
CA VAL A 64 -3.51 -4.80 -3.26
C VAL A 64 -4.34 -5.37 -4.40
N TRP A 65 -4.96 -6.52 -4.12
CA TRP A 65 -5.84 -7.21 -5.06
C TRP A 65 -7.29 -7.05 -4.66
N TYR A 66 -8.15 -6.78 -5.64
CA TYR A 66 -9.61 -6.70 -5.46
C TYR A 66 -10.28 -7.87 -6.18
N PRO A 67 -10.70 -8.93 -5.44
CA PRO A 67 -11.31 -10.11 -6.03
C PRO A 67 -12.57 -9.78 -6.85
N GLY A 68 -12.61 -10.31 -8.07
CA GLY A 68 -13.73 -10.13 -8.99
C GLY A 68 -13.94 -8.68 -9.46
N MET A 69 -12.99 -7.78 -9.23
CA MET A 69 -13.03 -6.42 -9.77
C MET A 69 -12.45 -6.43 -11.18
N GLU A 70 -13.18 -5.82 -12.11
CA GLU A 70 -12.73 -5.57 -13.48
C GLU A 70 -11.99 -4.22 -13.59
N HIS A 71 -11.96 -3.59 -14.76
CA HIS A 71 -11.34 -2.29 -14.98
C HIS A 71 -12.22 -1.12 -14.49
N SER A 72 -12.37 -1.00 -13.17
CA SER A 72 -13.17 0.05 -12.52
C SER A 72 -12.59 0.36 -11.14
N ALA A 73 -13.13 1.39 -10.48
CA ALA A 73 -12.79 1.72 -9.10
C ALA A 73 -13.95 1.35 -8.15
N ARG A 74 -13.63 0.90 -6.93
CA ARG A 74 -14.60 0.58 -5.87
C ARG A 74 -14.37 1.42 -4.63
N GLU A 75 -15.42 1.68 -3.85
CA GLU A 75 -15.31 2.44 -2.59
C GLU A 75 -14.26 1.84 -1.64
N THR A 76 -14.19 0.51 -1.56
CA THR A 76 -13.18 -0.18 -0.74
C THR A 76 -11.75 0.11 -1.18
N GLU A 77 -11.51 0.24 -2.49
CA GLU A 77 -10.20 0.61 -3.03
C GLU A 77 -9.83 2.05 -2.68
N ILE A 78 -10.81 2.97 -2.74
CA ILE A 78 -10.60 4.36 -2.32
C ILE A 78 -10.31 4.45 -0.82
N ASP A 79 -11.01 3.67 0.01
CA ASP A 79 -10.76 3.61 1.45
C ASP A 79 -9.36 3.04 1.77
N ASP A 80 -8.91 2.01 1.05
CA ASP A 80 -7.55 1.47 1.14
C ASP A 80 -6.51 2.53 0.80
N ILE A 81 -6.68 3.22 -0.33
CA ILE A 81 -5.77 4.28 -0.79
C ILE A 81 -5.74 5.43 0.21
N ALA A 82 -6.89 5.88 0.72
CA ALA A 82 -6.95 6.95 1.70
C ALA A 82 -6.20 6.60 3.00
N LEU A 83 -6.34 5.35 3.47
CA LEU A 83 -5.62 4.87 4.64
C LEU A 83 -4.12 4.73 4.36
N TRP A 84 -3.74 4.21 3.19
CA TRP A 84 -2.36 4.10 2.74
C TRP A 84 -1.69 5.48 2.63
N LEU A 85 -2.34 6.47 2.03
CA LEU A 85 -1.83 7.83 1.88
C LEU A 85 -1.51 8.47 3.24
N LYS A 86 -2.33 8.19 4.25
CA LYS A 86 -2.09 8.67 5.62
C LYS A 86 -0.91 7.95 6.27
N LEU A 87 -0.82 6.64 6.12
CA LEU A 87 0.16 5.80 6.83
C LEU A 87 1.54 5.79 6.19
N LYS A 88 1.63 5.58 4.87
CA LYS A 88 2.89 5.45 4.12
C LYS A 88 3.32 6.79 3.52
N ALA A 89 2.43 7.47 2.78
CA ALA A 89 2.75 8.75 2.15
C ALA A 89 2.70 9.97 3.11
N LYS A 90 2.34 9.76 4.38
CA LYS A 90 2.22 10.77 5.45
C LYS A 90 1.38 12.00 5.06
N LEU A 91 0.38 11.83 4.19
CA LEU A 91 -0.48 12.92 3.74
C LEU A 91 -1.21 13.55 4.94
N GLY A 92 -1.08 14.87 5.10
CA GLY A 92 -1.66 15.62 6.21
C GLY A 92 -1.06 15.32 7.60
N CYS A 93 0.03 14.54 7.66
CA CYS A 93 0.63 14.07 8.92
C CYS A 93 2.16 14.24 8.95
N LYS A 94 2.74 15.10 8.10
CA LYS A 94 4.21 15.21 7.95
C LYS A 94 4.97 15.55 9.23
N GLU A 95 4.33 16.27 10.16
CA GLU A 95 4.94 16.65 11.46
C GLU A 95 4.77 15.57 12.53
N LYS A 96 3.95 14.54 12.29
CA LYS A 96 3.66 13.47 13.24
C LYS A 96 4.57 12.28 13.01
N THR A 97 5.04 11.69 14.09
CA THR A 97 5.70 10.39 14.07
C THR A 97 4.71 9.28 13.70
N ASP A 98 5.21 8.15 13.23
CA ASP A 98 4.41 6.97 12.88
C ASP A 98 3.56 6.52 14.07
N THR A 99 4.12 6.51 15.27
CA THR A 99 3.42 6.16 16.51
C THR A 99 2.25 7.10 16.78
N GLU A 100 2.42 8.41 16.59
CA GLU A 100 1.33 9.38 16.76
C GLU A 100 0.23 9.23 15.70
N VAL A 101 0.61 8.94 14.45
CA VAL A 101 -0.37 8.69 13.39
C VAL A 101 -1.19 7.43 13.68
N VAL A 102 -0.51 6.33 14.01
CA VAL A 102 -1.13 5.02 14.24
C VAL A 102 -1.98 5.00 15.51
N SER A 103 -1.48 5.55 16.63
CA SER A 103 -2.24 5.63 17.88
C SER A 103 -3.52 6.46 17.77
N GLY A 104 -3.54 7.44 16.87
CA GLY A 104 -4.70 8.26 16.54
C GLY A 104 -5.77 7.56 15.69
N LEU A 105 -5.51 6.35 15.16
CA LEU A 105 -6.50 5.60 14.39
C LEU A 105 -7.54 4.92 15.30
N SER A 106 -8.74 4.72 14.76
CA SER A 106 -9.76 3.87 15.39
C SER A 106 -9.38 2.38 15.27
N VAL A 107 -9.94 1.52 16.13
CA VAL A 107 -9.76 0.05 16.03
C VAL A 107 -10.17 -0.48 14.65
N LYS A 108 -11.23 0.08 14.04
CA LYS A 108 -11.66 -0.26 12.68
C LYS A 108 -10.56 0.04 11.66
N GLN A 109 -9.97 1.24 11.72
CA GLN A 109 -8.88 1.64 10.82
C GLN A 109 -7.60 0.85 11.06
N LEU A 110 -7.28 0.48 12.30
CA LEU A 110 -6.12 -0.37 12.60
C LEU A 110 -6.30 -1.76 11.98
N LYS A 111 -7.45 -2.41 12.19
CA LYS A 111 -7.76 -3.72 11.58
C LYS A 111 -7.78 -3.65 10.06
N HIS A 112 -8.23 -2.52 9.50
CA HIS A 112 -8.19 -2.26 8.06
C HIS A 112 -6.75 -2.16 7.56
N ALA A 113 -5.90 -1.35 8.19
CA ALA A 113 -4.49 -1.21 7.83
C ALA A 113 -3.75 -2.55 7.86
N LEU A 114 -4.02 -3.39 8.86
CA LEU A 114 -3.42 -4.72 8.96
C LEU A 114 -3.82 -5.63 7.80
N ARG A 115 -5.08 -5.58 7.35
CA ARG A 115 -5.52 -6.31 6.15
C ARG A 115 -4.85 -5.76 4.88
N LEU A 116 -4.78 -4.44 4.77
CA LEU A 116 -4.16 -3.74 3.64
C LEU A 116 -2.67 -4.12 3.49
N PHE A 117 -1.96 -4.27 4.60
CA PHE A 117 -0.55 -4.70 4.62
C PHE A 117 -0.39 -6.23 4.67
N ASN A 118 -1.43 -6.98 4.32
CA ASN A 118 -1.43 -8.45 4.24
C ASN A 118 -0.95 -9.15 5.55
N VAL A 119 -1.24 -8.56 6.71
CA VAL A 119 -0.96 -9.20 8.00
C VAL A 119 -1.92 -10.35 8.23
N ASP A 120 -1.39 -11.48 8.71
CA ASP A 120 -2.16 -12.70 9.00
C ASP A 120 -3.40 -12.40 9.86
N PRO A 121 -4.62 -12.72 9.37
CA PRO A 121 -5.86 -12.48 10.10
C PRO A 121 -5.91 -13.13 11.50
N THR A 122 -5.23 -14.25 11.71
CA THR A 122 -5.14 -14.91 13.02
C THR A 122 -4.33 -14.10 14.02
N LYS A 123 -3.26 -13.44 13.57
CA LYS A 123 -2.49 -12.49 14.38
C LYS A 123 -3.38 -11.31 14.79
N ILE A 124 -4.18 -10.79 13.87
CA ILE A 124 -5.12 -9.68 14.15
C ILE A 124 -6.21 -10.10 15.14
N ALA A 125 -6.74 -11.31 15.01
CA ALA A 125 -7.81 -11.82 15.88
C ALA A 125 -7.34 -12.04 17.33
N ASN A 126 -6.05 -12.33 17.53
CA ASN A 126 -5.44 -12.51 18.84
C ASN A 126 -5.09 -11.18 19.53
N CYS A 127 -5.13 -10.04 18.84
CA CYS A 127 -4.97 -8.74 19.47
C CYS A 127 -6.24 -8.38 20.25
N VAL A 128 -6.12 -8.30 21.57
CA VAL A 128 -7.20 -7.96 22.50
C VAL A 128 -7.20 -6.46 22.78
N GLU A 129 -6.01 -5.85 22.83
CA GLU A 129 -5.84 -4.44 23.15
C GLU A 129 -5.57 -3.59 21.91
N LYS A 130 -6.00 -2.32 21.96
CA LYS A 130 -5.74 -1.37 20.86
C LYS A 130 -4.23 -1.17 20.65
N SER A 131 -3.42 -1.17 21.71
CA SER A 131 -1.97 -1.01 21.63
C SER A 131 -1.31 -2.12 20.81
N GLU A 132 -1.75 -3.36 20.95
CA GLU A 132 -1.24 -4.50 20.18
C GLU A 132 -1.53 -4.33 18.69
N LEU A 133 -2.72 -3.83 18.34
CA LEU A 133 -3.06 -3.48 16.96
C LEU A 133 -2.18 -2.34 16.43
N CYS A 134 -1.90 -1.33 17.25
CA CYS A 134 -0.99 -0.24 16.86
C CYS A 134 0.42 -0.76 16.57
N GLU A 135 0.97 -1.58 17.46
CA GLU A 135 2.30 -2.20 17.29
C GLU A 135 2.36 -3.06 16.03
N ALA A 136 1.33 -3.90 15.80
CA ALA A 136 1.26 -4.71 14.60
C ALA A 136 1.22 -3.87 13.31
N VAL A 137 0.53 -2.72 13.32
CA VAL A 137 0.50 -1.79 12.17
C VAL A 137 1.87 -1.16 11.97
N LEU A 138 2.52 -0.69 13.04
CA LEU A 138 3.85 -0.09 12.97
C LEU A 138 4.90 -1.08 12.44
N ASP A 139 4.80 -2.35 12.81
CA ASP A 139 5.68 -3.39 12.29
C ASP A 139 5.40 -3.69 10.81
N ALA A 140 4.12 -3.79 10.42
CA ALA A 140 3.74 -4.02 9.03
C ALA A 140 4.17 -2.85 8.11
N MET A 141 4.21 -1.63 8.63
CA MET A 141 4.65 -0.45 7.86
C MET A 141 6.15 -0.42 7.55
N LYS A 142 6.99 -1.21 8.24
CA LYS A 142 8.44 -1.28 8.00
C LYS A 142 8.82 -2.24 6.87
N VAL A 143 7.86 -3.05 6.41
CA VAL A 143 7.97 -4.00 5.30
C VAL A 143 7.50 -3.33 4.01
#